data_AF-A0A521MEJ4-F1
#
_entry.id   AF-A0A521MEJ4-F1
#
_cell.length_a   1.000
_cell.length_b   1.000
_cell.length_c   1.000
_cell.angle_alpha   90.00
_cell.angle_beta   90.00
_cell.angle_gamma   90.00
#
_symmetry.space_group_name_H-M   'P 1'
#
loop_
_entity.id
_entity.type
_entity.pdbx_description
1 polymer ?
#
loop_
_entity_poly.entity_id
_entity_poly.type
_entity_poly.pdbx_seq_one_letter_code
_entity_poly.pdbx_strand_id
1 'polypeptide(L)'
;MRMSCRSLAATSLVLLALGLPGAAEAADFMKECMVTASQRMCECISARIPADQRANAIVGLRKSNASVAVSGNLLDPATLNQNEMQGLNAVVAAQAYCM
;
A
#
# COMPACT_ATOMS: atom_id res chain seq x y z
N MET A 1 -5.57 0.30 -66.69
CA MET A 1 -6.35 0.98 -65.63
C MET A 1 -5.84 0.47 -64.29
N ARG A 2 -5.53 1.40 -63.38
CA ARG A 2 -4.93 1.15 -62.05
C ARG A 2 -6.00 0.72 -61.06
N MET A 3 -5.71 -0.25 -60.19
CA MET A 3 -6.39 -0.40 -58.90
C MET A 3 -5.37 -0.81 -57.85
N SER A 4 -4.87 0.20 -57.13
CA SER A 4 -4.03 0.06 -55.95
C SER A 4 -4.88 -0.41 -54.78
N CYS A 5 -4.62 -1.61 -54.28
CA CYS A 5 -5.20 -2.09 -53.02
C CYS A 5 -4.30 -1.65 -51.86
N ARG A 6 -4.54 -0.44 -51.33
CA ARG A 6 -4.01 0.00 -50.04
C ARG A 6 -5.06 -0.32 -48.99
N SER A 7 -4.83 -1.35 -48.17
CA SER A 7 -5.52 -1.50 -46.89
C SER A 7 -4.48 -1.43 -45.79
N LEU A 8 -4.45 -0.25 -45.14
CA LEU A 8 -3.79 0.01 -43.88
C LEU A 8 -4.56 -0.66 -42.73
N ALA A 9 -3.87 -0.69 -41.58
CA ALA A 9 -4.37 -0.83 -40.21
C ALA A 9 -4.28 -2.25 -39.63
N ALA A 10 -3.05 -2.59 -39.24
CA ALA A 10 -2.80 -3.52 -38.15
C ALA A 10 -3.49 -3.00 -36.88
N THR A 11 -4.36 -3.85 -36.34
CA THR A 11 -5.17 -3.67 -35.14
C THR A 11 -4.30 -3.59 -33.88
N SER A 12 -4.31 -2.43 -33.23
CA SER A 12 -4.34 -2.19 -31.79
C SER A 12 -3.49 -3.09 -30.86
N LEU A 13 -2.25 -2.67 -30.57
CA LEU A 13 -1.64 -2.92 -29.25
C LEU A 13 -2.03 -1.77 -28.31
N VAL A 14 -3.14 -1.92 -27.59
CA VAL A 14 -3.45 -1.12 -26.39
C VAL A 14 -3.46 -2.09 -25.22
N LEU A 15 -2.28 -2.33 -24.65
CA LEU A 15 -2.08 -3.18 -23.47
C LEU A 15 -1.06 -2.57 -22.49
N LEU A 16 -0.98 -1.25 -22.35
CA LEU A 16 -0.11 -0.65 -21.34
C LEU A 16 -0.68 0.67 -20.84
N ALA A 17 -1.50 0.61 -19.78
CA ALA A 17 -1.63 1.64 -18.72
C ALA A 17 -2.89 1.45 -17.86
N LEU A 18 -3.23 0.21 -17.47
CA LEU A 18 -4.00 0.04 -16.23
C LEU A 18 -2.99 0.26 -15.10
N GLY A 19 -2.80 1.51 -14.68
CA GLY A 19 -1.91 1.85 -13.57
C GLY A 19 -2.26 0.98 -12.38
N LEU A 20 -1.31 0.14 -11.93
CA LEU A 20 -1.48 -0.80 -10.83
C LEU A 20 -1.82 -0.03 -9.54
N PRO A 21 -3.09 0.02 -9.08
CA PRO A 21 -3.38 0.65 -7.79
C PRO A 21 -2.60 -0.02 -6.64
N GLY A 22 -2.24 -1.30 -6.80
CA GLY A 22 -1.43 -2.03 -5.81
C GLY A 22 0.02 -1.58 -5.68
N ALA A 23 0.62 -0.95 -6.71
CA ALA A 23 2.00 -0.48 -6.65
C ALA A 23 2.12 0.85 -5.87
N ALA A 24 1.15 1.75 -6.03
CA ALA A 24 1.08 3.00 -5.27
C ALA A 24 0.83 2.71 -3.78
N GLU A 25 -0.15 1.85 -3.48
CA GLU A 25 -0.43 1.39 -2.11
C GLU A 25 0.77 0.70 -1.45
N ALA A 26 1.59 -0.03 -2.22
CA ALA A 26 2.83 -0.61 -1.72
C ALA A 26 3.85 0.46 -1.31
N ALA A 27 4.05 1.46 -2.16
CA ALA A 27 4.98 2.54 -1.91
C ALA A 27 4.54 3.39 -0.70
N ASP A 28 3.25 3.71 -0.60
CA ASP A 28 2.69 4.42 0.54
C ASP A 28 2.81 3.63 1.84
N PHE A 29 2.54 2.32 1.80
CA PHE A 29 2.75 1.46 2.97
C PHE A 29 4.21 1.49 3.42
N MET A 30 5.16 1.33 2.49
CA MET A 30 6.59 1.35 2.81
C MET A 30 7.01 2.68 3.41
N LYS A 31 6.54 3.81 2.85
CA LYS A 31 6.81 5.15 3.38
C LYS A 31 6.39 5.28 4.84
N GLU A 32 5.17 4.85 5.19
CA GLU A 32 4.66 5.00 6.55
C GLU A 32 5.26 3.99 7.53
N CYS A 33 5.49 2.74 7.11
CA CYS A 33 6.10 1.72 7.95
C CYS A 33 7.54 2.08 8.35
N MET A 34 8.32 2.61 7.40
CA MET A 34 9.74 2.93 7.63
C MET A 34 9.97 4.12 8.56
N VAL A 35 8.92 4.82 8.99
CA VAL A 35 9.03 5.87 10.02
C VAL A 35 9.48 5.26 11.36
N THR A 36 9.07 4.03 11.65
CA THR A 36 9.31 3.38 12.96
C THR A 36 10.01 2.03 12.87
N ALA A 37 10.09 1.42 11.68
CA ALA A 37 10.70 0.11 11.46
C ALA A 37 11.76 0.14 10.36
N SER A 38 12.62 -0.89 10.33
CA SER A 38 13.63 -1.03 9.26
C SER A 38 12.98 -1.38 7.92
N GLN A 39 13.65 -1.02 6.82
CA GLN A 39 13.21 -1.36 5.46
C GLN A 39 12.92 -2.87 5.30
N ARG A 40 13.84 -3.73 5.75
CA ARG A 40 13.68 -5.19 5.66
C ARG A 40 12.43 -5.70 6.40
N MET A 41 12.14 -5.13 7.56
CA MET A 41 10.93 -5.47 8.33
C MET A 41 9.68 -5.00 7.59
N CYS A 42 9.68 -3.78 7.05
CA CYS A 42 8.55 -3.25 6.28
C CYS A 42 8.28 -4.03 4.99
N GLU A 43 9.31 -4.47 4.28
CA GLU A 43 9.18 -5.35 3.11
C GLU A 43 8.49 -6.67 3.52
N CYS A 44 8.95 -7.28 4.62
CA CYS A 44 8.38 -8.51 5.17
C CYS A 44 6.90 -8.36 5.57
N ILE A 45 6.55 -7.26 6.23
CA ILE A 45 5.18 -6.94 6.64
C ILE A 45 4.31 -6.69 5.42
N SER A 46 4.79 -5.87 4.46
CA SER A 46 4.03 -5.52 3.26
C SER A 46 3.65 -6.76 2.44
N ALA A 47 4.52 -7.78 2.42
CA ALA A 47 4.30 -9.04 1.73
C ALA A 47 3.25 -9.94 2.42
N ARG A 48 2.93 -9.68 3.69
CA ARG A 48 1.99 -10.46 4.50
C ARG A 48 0.63 -9.80 4.67
N ILE A 49 0.54 -8.48 4.49
CA ILE A 49 -0.74 -7.77 4.58
C ILE A 49 -1.53 -7.99 3.27
N PRO A 50 -2.76 -8.53 3.34
CA PRO A 50 -3.63 -8.67 2.18
C PRO A 50 -3.88 -7.33 1.47
N ALA A 51 -4.03 -7.36 0.14
CA ALA A 51 -4.18 -6.15 -0.66
C ALA A 51 -5.41 -5.31 -0.27
N ASP A 52 -6.50 -5.96 0.14
CA ASP A 52 -7.73 -5.34 0.63
C ASP A 52 -7.57 -4.66 2.00
N GLN A 53 -6.52 -4.98 2.75
CA GLN A 53 -6.24 -4.39 4.07
C GLN A 53 -5.15 -3.31 4.04
N ARG A 54 -4.43 -3.14 2.92
CA ARG A 54 -3.32 -2.20 2.81
C ARG A 54 -3.72 -0.75 3.04
N ALA A 55 -4.83 -0.30 2.46
CA ALA A 55 -5.32 1.05 2.66
C ALA A 55 -5.58 1.35 4.15
N ASN A 56 -6.24 0.43 4.86
CA ASN A 56 -6.50 0.56 6.29
C ASN A 56 -5.19 0.53 7.10
N ALA A 57 -4.24 -0.33 6.74
CA ALA A 57 -2.93 -0.39 7.37
C ALA A 57 -2.12 0.90 7.21
N ILE A 58 -2.18 1.53 6.04
CA ILE A 58 -1.55 2.84 5.77
C ILE A 58 -2.16 3.92 6.67
N VAL A 59 -3.49 3.99 6.77
CA VAL A 59 -4.18 4.97 7.62
C VAL A 59 -3.82 4.74 9.09
N GLY A 60 -3.82 3.49 9.54
CA GLY A 60 -3.42 3.10 10.88
C GLY A 60 -1.98 3.50 11.22
N LEU A 61 -1.03 3.22 10.32
CA LEU A 61 0.38 3.60 10.45
C LEU A 61 0.55 5.12 10.49
N ARG A 62 -0.11 5.88 9.61
CA ARG A 62 -0.08 7.35 9.63
C ARG A 62 -0.50 7.92 10.98
N LYS A 63 -1.59 7.39 11.55
CA LYS A 63 -2.09 7.84 12.85
C LYS A 63 -1.16 7.45 14.00
N SER A 64 -0.60 6.23 13.96
CA SER A 64 0.43 5.80 14.90
C SER A 64 1.66 6.70 14.87
N ASN A 65 2.18 6.97 13.67
CA ASN A 65 3.33 7.85 13.44
C ASN A 65 3.04 9.28 13.93
N ALA A 66 1.84 9.80 13.65
CA ALA A 66 1.43 11.13 14.11
C ALA A 66 1.33 11.22 15.63
N SER A 67 0.81 10.18 16.31
CA SER A 67 0.74 10.13 17.78
C SER A 67 2.12 10.26 18.40
N VAL A 68 3.07 9.46 17.90
CA VAL A 68 4.46 9.46 18.38
C VAL A 68 5.13 10.80 18.08
N ALA A 69 4.92 11.36 16.89
CA ALA A 69 5.52 12.63 16.49
C ALA A 69 5.02 13.84 17.30
N VAL A 70 3.73 13.89 17.66
CA VAL A 70 3.12 15.04 18.34
C VAL A 70 3.28 14.96 19.86
N SER A 71 3.09 13.78 20.44
CA SER A 71 3.00 13.63 21.91
C SER A 71 4.18 12.92 22.54
N GLY A 72 5.02 12.25 21.73
CA GLY A 72 6.02 11.29 22.22
C GLY A 72 5.42 10.01 22.81
N ASN A 73 4.08 9.91 22.88
CA ASN A 73 3.38 8.76 23.43
C ASN A 73 2.92 7.80 22.32
N LEU A 74 2.80 6.54 22.73
CA LEU A 74 2.15 5.52 21.93
C LEU A 74 0.70 5.90 21.65
N LEU A 75 0.22 5.49 20.48
CA LEU A 75 -1.15 5.69 20.05
C LEU A 75 -2.13 5.10 21.06
N ASP A 76 -3.07 5.92 21.55
CA ASP A 76 -4.18 5.44 22.38
C ASP A 76 -5.21 4.70 21.51
N PRO A 77 -5.42 3.39 21.70
CA PRO A 77 -6.37 2.61 20.91
C PRO A 77 -7.81 3.12 21.00
N ALA A 78 -8.18 3.81 22.08
CA ALA A 78 -9.52 4.37 22.25
C ALA A 78 -9.82 5.51 21.25
N THR A 79 -8.79 6.10 20.64
CA THR A 79 -8.92 7.16 19.64
C THR A 79 -9.13 6.62 18.22
N LEU A 80 -9.09 5.30 18.04
CA LEU A 80 -9.19 4.65 16.73
C LEU A 80 -10.63 4.30 16.37
N ASN A 81 -11.01 4.58 15.13
CA ASN A 81 -12.20 3.98 14.54
C ASN A 81 -11.92 2.52 14.12
N GLN A 82 -12.96 1.79 13.73
CA GLN A 82 -12.81 0.36 13.38
C GLN A 82 -11.83 0.09 12.23
N ASN A 83 -11.79 0.95 11.20
CA ASN A 83 -10.90 0.75 10.05
C ASN A 83 -9.44 0.96 10.44
N GLU A 84 -9.15 1.99 11.23
CA GLU A 84 -7.81 2.27 11.75
C GLU A 84 -7.33 1.13 12.65
N MET A 85 -8.20 0.63 13.52
CA MET A 85 -7.92 -0.50 14.41
C MET A 85 -7.66 -1.78 13.62
N GLN A 86 -8.48 -2.10 12.63
CA GLN A 86 -8.27 -3.27 11.76
C GLN A 86 -6.95 -3.16 11.00
N GLY A 87 -6.64 -1.99 10.46
CA GLY A 87 -5.38 -1.73 9.75
C GLY A 87 -4.15 -1.95 10.65
N LEU A 88 -4.17 -1.40 11.87
CA LEU A 88 -3.08 -1.59 12.83
C LEU A 88 -2.97 -3.04 13.30
N ASN A 89 -4.10 -3.73 13.53
CA ASN A 89 -4.10 -5.14 13.88
C ASN A 89 -3.46 -6.01 12.78
N ALA A 90 -3.71 -5.70 11.51
CA ALA A 90 -3.06 -6.40 10.39
C ALA A 90 -1.53 -6.20 10.40
N VAL A 91 -1.07 -4.97 10.69
CA VAL A 91 0.36 -4.65 10.81
C VAL A 91 1.00 -5.36 12.00
N VAL A 92 0.36 -5.37 13.16
CA VAL A 92 0.86 -6.05 14.37
C VAL A 92 0.90 -7.57 14.17
N ALA A 93 -0.15 -8.14 13.59
CA ALA A 93 -0.20 -9.56 13.26
C ALA A 93 0.93 -9.94 12.30
N ALA A 94 1.19 -9.13 11.26
CA ALA A 94 2.27 -9.36 10.32
C ALA A 94 3.66 -9.16 10.94
N GLN A 95 3.83 -8.18 11.84
CA GLN A 95 5.08 -7.95 12.58
C GLN A 95 5.53 -9.19 13.37
N ALA A 96 4.60 -9.91 13.98
CA ALA A 96 4.90 -11.13 14.73
C ALA A 96 5.58 -12.23 13.89
N TYR A 97 5.40 -12.21 12.56
CA TYR A 97 6.06 -13.15 11.63
C TYR A 97 7.35 -12.60 11.00
N CYS A 98 7.70 -11.35 11.30
CA CYS A 98 8.78 -10.62 10.67
C CYS A 98 9.92 -10.23 11.62
N MET A 99 9.75 -10.47 12.93
CA MET A 99 10.80 -10.43 13.95
C MET A 99 11.67 -11.68 13.88
#